data_AF-A0A7C5QUQ5-F1
#
_entry.id   AF-A0A7C5QUQ5-F1
#
_cell.length_a   1.000
_cell.length_b   1.000
_cell.length_c   1.000
_cell.angle_alpha   90.00
_cell.angle_beta   90.00
_cell.angle_gamma   90.00
#
_symmetry.space_group_name_H-M   'P 1'
#
loop_
_entity.id
_entity.type
_entity.pdbx_description
1 polymer ?
#
loop_
_entity_poly.entity_id
_entity_poly.type
_entity_poly.pdbx_seq_one_letter_code
_entity_poly.pdbx_strand_id
1 'polypeptide(L)'
;NPSLKKFLTLRAKAFETDDYFESEMAWMDLKDTPIEVVIGPYEVYTDKLFGLKTAFESFVTIKNPEESAALDKYKNYLRDMEANLPVDEKYKNFDRGFESPIAVTYQIHGGGDNVPGVQTIAFNLPNDEAVREAKGAKKVLLNNVLGAKFDLILAPMAKEVLVPEQADMLVKKYMSFETLFHELSHSMGPGTITVDGRETTVSSELKELYSKIEEGKADVMGAYNILFMMEKGELPMSEKKAFLATYFTGLFRAMRWGTDEAHGGGAAYQYTFFKDQGAFSWDDNTKRFKLDFDKLEKAISDLTAKVVILQGNGNYDAAKSFLDEYSKLDAHAKEVIANTAHLPTDIAPIYPDKL
;
A
#
# COMPACT_ATOMS: atom_id res chain seq x y z
N ASN A 1 7.40 16.44 -26.31
CA ASN A 1 7.10 15.00 -26.45
C ASN A 1 5.69 14.85 -27.04
N PRO A 2 5.46 14.00 -28.07
CA PRO A 2 4.14 13.85 -28.72
C PRO A 2 3.03 13.23 -27.85
N SER A 3 3.31 12.21 -27.04
CA SER A 3 2.31 11.56 -26.17
C SER A 3 1.84 12.54 -25.08
N LEU A 4 2.78 13.26 -24.46
CA LEU A 4 2.48 14.32 -23.50
C LEU A 4 1.66 15.46 -24.13
N LYS A 5 1.99 15.90 -25.35
CA LYS A 5 1.20 16.91 -26.06
C LYS A 5 -0.23 16.43 -26.30
N LYS A 6 -0.40 15.17 -26.73
CA LYS A 6 -1.73 14.56 -26.96
C LYS A 6 -2.54 14.53 -25.67
N PHE A 7 -1.96 14.01 -24.59
CA PHE A 7 -2.58 13.98 -23.27
C PHE A 7 -3.04 15.37 -22.83
N LEU A 8 -2.14 16.37 -22.80
CA LEU A 8 -2.46 17.72 -22.34
C LEU A 8 -3.56 18.39 -23.20
N THR A 9 -3.54 18.16 -24.52
CA THR A 9 -4.56 18.69 -25.43
C THR A 9 -5.93 18.07 -25.16
N LEU A 10 -5.98 16.74 -24.99
CA LEU A 10 -7.23 16.03 -24.72
C LEU A 10 -7.76 16.31 -23.32
N ARG A 11 -6.87 16.44 -22.33
CA ARG A 11 -7.25 16.80 -20.94
C ARG A 11 -7.83 18.21 -20.86
N ALA A 12 -7.26 19.17 -21.61
CA ALA A 12 -7.83 20.51 -21.71
C ALA A 12 -9.26 20.49 -22.30
N LYS A 13 -9.48 19.70 -23.36
CA LYS A 13 -10.82 19.51 -23.94
C LYS A 13 -11.78 18.84 -22.94
N ALA A 14 -11.32 17.81 -22.21
CA ALA A 14 -12.12 17.10 -21.21
C ALA A 14 -12.66 18.05 -20.11
N PHE A 15 -11.88 19.05 -19.70
CA PHE A 15 -12.35 20.07 -18.75
C PHE A 15 -13.51 20.92 -19.29
N GLU A 16 -13.65 21.08 -20.61
CA GLU A 16 -14.75 21.82 -21.23
C GLU A 16 -15.95 20.92 -21.55
N THR A 17 -15.72 19.64 -21.82
CA THR A 17 -16.76 18.70 -22.27
C THR A 17 -17.29 17.77 -21.18
N ASP A 18 -16.63 17.71 -20.03
CA ASP A 18 -16.91 16.79 -18.91
C ASP A 18 -16.82 15.30 -19.30
N ASP A 19 -16.08 15.00 -20.37
CA ASP A 19 -15.80 13.63 -20.85
C ASP A 19 -14.29 13.39 -20.81
N TYR A 20 -13.86 12.57 -19.85
CA TYR A 20 -12.46 12.32 -19.56
C TYR A 20 -11.89 11.09 -20.27
N PHE A 21 -12.72 10.22 -20.86
CA PHE A 21 -12.33 8.89 -21.33
C PHE A 21 -11.15 8.95 -22.33
N GLU A 22 -11.26 9.76 -23.39
CA GLU A 22 -10.18 9.88 -24.39
C GLU A 22 -8.88 10.42 -23.78
N SER A 23 -8.99 11.32 -22.79
CA SER A 23 -7.83 11.92 -22.12
C SER A 23 -7.14 10.93 -21.18
N GLU A 24 -7.90 10.10 -20.46
CA GLU A 24 -7.33 9.02 -19.62
C GLU A 24 -6.64 7.96 -20.47
N MET A 25 -7.26 7.57 -21.58
CA MET A 25 -6.63 6.66 -22.55
C MET A 25 -5.30 7.21 -23.08
N ALA A 26 -5.20 8.54 -23.26
CA ALA A 26 -3.96 9.20 -23.65
C ALA A 26 -2.95 9.34 -22.50
N TRP A 27 -3.41 9.47 -21.26
CA TRP A 27 -2.55 9.48 -20.07
C TRP A 27 -1.87 8.13 -19.83
N MET A 28 -2.62 7.04 -20.02
CA MET A 28 -2.10 5.68 -20.00
C MET A 28 -1.03 5.45 -21.08
N ASP A 29 -1.10 6.17 -22.20
CA ASP A 29 -0.13 6.11 -23.31
C ASP A 29 1.10 7.03 -23.14
N LEU A 30 1.26 7.71 -22.00
CA LEU A 30 2.42 8.56 -21.77
C LEU A 30 3.72 7.74 -21.86
N LYS A 31 4.58 8.15 -22.80
CA LYS A 31 5.84 7.47 -23.11
C LYS A 31 6.89 8.43 -23.64
N ASP A 32 8.15 8.04 -23.52
CA ASP A 32 9.33 8.79 -24.00
C ASP A 32 9.44 10.21 -23.43
N THR A 33 8.91 10.42 -22.22
CA THR A 33 8.98 11.68 -21.48
C THR A 33 9.33 11.42 -20.02
N PRO A 34 10.14 12.28 -19.39
CA PRO A 34 10.34 12.23 -17.95
C PRO A 34 9.16 12.82 -17.17
N ILE A 35 8.23 13.52 -17.81
CA ILE A 35 7.11 14.16 -17.12
C ILE A 35 5.96 13.16 -17.02
N GLU A 36 5.68 12.72 -15.80
CA GLU A 36 4.47 11.97 -15.46
C GLU A 36 3.53 12.93 -14.74
N VAL A 37 2.46 13.33 -15.42
CA VAL A 37 1.54 14.36 -14.93
C VAL A 37 0.12 13.83 -15.01
N VAL A 38 -0.61 14.00 -13.92
CA VAL A 38 -2.04 13.70 -13.84
C VAL A 38 -2.74 14.93 -13.26
N ILE A 39 -3.86 15.32 -13.84
CA ILE A 39 -4.64 16.50 -13.42
C ILE A 39 -6.10 16.34 -13.84
N GLY A 40 -7.01 16.28 -12.89
CA GLY A 40 -8.42 16.06 -13.18
C GLY A 40 -9.22 15.63 -11.96
N PRO A 41 -10.51 15.32 -12.13
CA PRO A 41 -11.36 14.86 -11.06
C PRO A 41 -11.29 13.32 -10.93
N TYR A 42 -10.73 12.81 -9.83
CA TYR A 42 -10.42 11.39 -9.69
C TYR A 42 -11.06 10.73 -8.47
N GLU A 43 -10.70 11.18 -7.27
CA GLU A 43 -11.02 10.47 -6.04
C GLU A 43 -12.36 10.90 -5.45
N VAL A 44 -13.10 9.96 -4.84
CA VAL A 44 -14.44 10.20 -4.27
C VAL A 44 -14.45 10.35 -2.75
N TYR A 45 -13.29 10.30 -2.09
CA TYR A 45 -13.17 10.26 -0.63
C TYR A 45 -13.74 11.50 0.08
N THR A 46 -13.78 12.64 -0.60
CA THR A 46 -14.34 13.89 -0.06
C THR A 46 -15.86 13.91 -0.07
N ASP A 47 -16.52 13.09 -0.89
CA ASP A 47 -17.96 12.85 -0.84
C ASP A 47 -18.30 11.89 0.30
N LYS A 48 -18.36 12.43 1.52
CA LYS A 48 -18.70 11.68 2.74
C LYS A 48 -20.17 11.27 2.85
N LEU A 49 -21.01 11.60 1.87
CA LEU A 49 -22.43 11.25 1.88
C LEU A 49 -22.69 9.99 1.05
N PHE A 50 -22.27 10.00 -0.22
CA PHE A 50 -22.53 8.90 -1.14
C PHE A 50 -21.28 8.27 -1.76
N GLY A 51 -20.11 8.92 -1.66
CA GLY A 51 -18.88 8.45 -2.31
C GLY A 51 -18.98 8.41 -3.84
N LEU A 52 -19.72 9.33 -4.45
CA LEU A 52 -20.00 9.35 -5.89
C LEU A 52 -19.33 10.50 -6.63
N LYS A 53 -19.05 11.61 -5.94
CA LYS A 53 -18.52 12.82 -6.55
C LYS A 53 -17.00 12.84 -6.46
N THR A 54 -16.36 12.97 -7.61
CA THR A 54 -14.91 13.06 -7.73
C THR A 54 -14.41 14.46 -7.36
N ALA A 55 -13.23 14.53 -6.76
CA ALA A 55 -12.54 15.77 -6.43
C ALA A 55 -11.40 16.04 -7.43
N PHE A 56 -11.23 17.32 -7.81
CA PHE A 56 -10.11 17.74 -8.65
C PHE A 56 -8.79 17.63 -7.88
N GLU A 57 -7.80 17.04 -8.50
CA GLU A 57 -6.44 16.96 -8.00
C GLU A 57 -5.40 17.04 -9.12
N SER A 58 -4.14 17.24 -8.73
CA SER A 58 -3.01 17.18 -9.66
C SER A 58 -1.76 16.63 -9.00
N PHE A 59 -1.00 15.86 -9.77
CA PHE A 59 0.36 15.47 -9.45
C PHE A 59 1.23 15.83 -10.65
N VAL A 60 2.10 16.82 -10.46
CA VAL A 60 3.15 17.14 -11.43
C VAL A 60 4.41 16.45 -10.95
N THR A 61 4.85 15.43 -11.67
CA THR A 61 5.97 14.59 -11.24
C THR A 61 6.99 14.38 -12.34
N ILE A 62 8.20 14.03 -11.93
CA ILE A 62 9.26 13.57 -12.82
C ILE A 62 9.49 12.08 -12.59
N LYS A 63 9.29 11.27 -13.62
CA LYS A 63 9.58 9.85 -13.62
C LYS A 63 11.08 9.61 -13.56
N ASN A 64 11.49 8.70 -12.70
CA ASN A 64 12.84 8.12 -12.69
C ASN A 64 12.80 6.79 -13.47
N PRO A 65 13.37 6.72 -14.69
CA PRO A 65 13.30 5.50 -15.51
C PRO A 65 14.07 4.32 -14.91
N GLU A 66 15.18 4.57 -14.24
CA GLU A 66 16.01 3.52 -13.64
C GLU A 66 15.29 2.87 -12.45
N GLU A 67 14.75 3.68 -11.54
CA GLU A 67 13.94 3.19 -10.42
C GLU A 67 12.66 2.53 -10.91
N SER A 68 11.99 3.13 -11.91
CA SER A 68 10.79 2.52 -12.51
C SER A 68 11.11 1.14 -13.08
N ALA A 69 12.16 1.00 -13.89
CA ALA A 69 12.57 -0.29 -14.46
C ALA A 69 13.00 -1.32 -13.39
N ALA A 70 13.67 -0.85 -12.33
CA ALA A 70 14.07 -1.69 -11.21
C ALA A 70 12.87 -2.28 -10.45
N LEU A 71 11.73 -1.59 -10.45
CA LEU A 71 10.49 -2.09 -9.85
C LEU A 71 9.59 -2.82 -10.87
N ASP A 72 9.61 -2.40 -12.13
CA ASP A 72 8.77 -2.96 -13.21
C ASP A 72 9.05 -4.47 -13.42
N LYS A 73 10.30 -4.90 -13.19
CA LYS A 73 10.68 -6.32 -13.26
C LYS A 73 9.83 -7.21 -12.35
N TYR A 74 9.32 -6.70 -11.21
CA TYR A 74 8.53 -7.49 -10.26
C TYR A 74 7.18 -7.93 -10.81
N LYS A 75 6.68 -7.27 -11.85
CA LYS A 75 5.47 -7.72 -12.54
C LYS A 75 5.63 -9.09 -13.18
N ASN A 76 6.83 -9.38 -13.67
CA ASN A 76 7.17 -10.68 -14.24
C ASN A 76 7.17 -11.79 -13.17
N TYR A 77 7.19 -11.43 -11.90
CA TYR A 77 7.13 -12.35 -10.77
C TYR A 77 5.73 -12.48 -10.17
N LEU A 78 4.71 -11.73 -10.62
CA LEU A 78 3.37 -11.78 -10.01
C LEU A 78 2.76 -13.18 -10.03
N ARG A 79 2.96 -13.90 -11.13
CA ARG A 79 2.50 -15.29 -11.24
C ARG A 79 3.26 -16.25 -10.30
N ASP A 80 4.56 -16.00 -10.10
CA ASP A 80 5.39 -16.75 -9.13
C ASP A 80 4.98 -16.42 -7.70
N MET A 81 4.68 -15.15 -7.39
CA MET A 81 4.22 -14.67 -6.09
C MET A 81 2.87 -15.30 -5.74
N GLU A 82 1.92 -15.29 -6.67
CA GLU A 82 0.62 -15.96 -6.52
C GLU A 82 0.79 -17.47 -6.27
N ALA A 83 1.66 -18.13 -7.05
CA ALA A 83 1.97 -19.54 -6.89
C ALA A 83 2.65 -19.84 -5.53
N ASN A 84 3.42 -18.89 -5.00
CA ASN A 84 4.11 -19.01 -3.72
C ASN A 84 3.19 -18.76 -2.52
N LEU A 85 1.96 -18.26 -2.70
CA LEU A 85 1.06 -18.01 -1.56
C LEU A 85 0.92 -19.27 -0.68
N PRO A 86 1.00 -19.14 0.66
CA PRO A 86 1.07 -20.26 1.59
C PRO A 86 -0.31 -20.88 1.88
N VAL A 87 -1.04 -21.22 0.82
CA VAL A 87 -2.42 -21.74 0.84
C VAL A 87 -2.61 -22.83 -0.20
N ASP A 88 -3.69 -23.59 -0.07
CA ASP A 88 -4.10 -24.57 -1.08
C ASP A 88 -4.36 -23.89 -2.44
N GLU A 89 -4.10 -24.61 -3.54
CA GLU A 89 -4.27 -24.13 -4.92
C GLU A 89 -5.65 -23.52 -5.20
N LYS A 90 -6.71 -24.01 -4.55
CA LYS A 90 -8.09 -23.51 -4.73
C LYS A 90 -8.28 -22.05 -4.31
N TYR A 91 -7.38 -21.48 -3.51
CA TYR A 91 -7.43 -20.09 -3.07
C TYR A 91 -6.56 -19.17 -3.91
N LYS A 92 -5.73 -19.72 -4.81
CA LYS A 92 -4.85 -18.96 -5.69
C LYS A 92 -5.60 -18.53 -6.94
N ASN A 93 -5.34 -17.32 -7.40
CA ASN A 93 -6.01 -16.70 -8.52
C ASN A 93 -5.02 -16.28 -9.61
N PHE A 94 -4.91 -17.13 -10.63
CA PHE A 94 -4.03 -16.91 -11.78
C PHE A 94 -4.68 -16.16 -12.94
N ASP A 95 -5.98 -15.85 -12.82
CA ASP A 95 -6.77 -15.22 -13.88
C ASP A 95 -6.83 -13.69 -13.74
N ARG A 96 -6.23 -13.14 -12.69
CA ARG A 96 -6.10 -11.69 -12.52
C ARG A 96 -5.09 -11.11 -13.51
N GLY A 97 -5.50 -10.05 -14.20
CA GLY A 97 -4.65 -9.30 -15.12
C GLY A 97 -3.53 -8.57 -14.37
N PHE A 98 -2.28 -8.85 -14.72
CA PHE A 98 -1.10 -8.33 -14.05
C PHE A 98 -0.51 -7.06 -14.72
N GLU A 99 -1.29 -6.39 -15.57
CA GLU A 99 -0.76 -5.45 -16.57
C GLU A 99 -0.71 -3.97 -16.15
N SER A 100 -0.78 -3.63 -14.85
CA SER A 100 -0.74 -2.23 -14.41
C SER A 100 0.66 -1.62 -14.56
N PRO A 101 0.90 -0.57 -15.38
CA PRO A 101 2.18 0.14 -15.43
C PRO A 101 2.61 0.63 -14.04
N ILE A 102 3.90 0.54 -13.68
CA ILE A 102 4.45 1.10 -12.45
C ILE A 102 5.38 2.24 -12.83
N ALA A 103 5.16 3.41 -12.24
CA ALA A 103 6.03 4.55 -12.41
C ALA A 103 6.56 4.99 -11.05
N VAL A 104 7.88 5.02 -10.90
CA VAL A 104 8.53 5.68 -9.76
C VAL A 104 8.81 7.12 -10.15
N THR A 105 8.28 8.04 -9.37
CA THR A 105 8.27 9.45 -9.69
C THR A 105 8.66 10.31 -8.49
N TYR A 106 9.02 11.55 -8.79
CA TYR A 106 9.38 12.58 -7.83
C TYR A 106 8.38 13.71 -7.97
N GLN A 107 7.57 13.94 -6.95
CA GLN A 107 6.57 15.00 -6.94
C GLN A 107 7.25 16.36 -6.92
N ILE A 108 6.95 17.15 -7.95
CA ILE A 108 7.41 18.52 -8.11
C ILE A 108 6.38 19.51 -7.55
N HIS A 109 5.10 19.24 -7.82
CA HIS A 109 3.99 20.05 -7.32
C HIS A 109 2.73 19.19 -7.18
N GLY A 110 1.97 19.41 -6.10
CA GLY A 110 0.64 18.83 -5.87
C GLY A 110 -0.45 19.88 -6.01
N GLY A 111 -1.69 19.50 -6.25
CA GLY A 111 -2.81 20.45 -6.35
C GLY A 111 -4.15 19.79 -6.07
N GLY A 112 -5.16 20.60 -5.74
CA GLY A 112 -6.50 20.12 -5.44
C GLY A 112 -6.51 19.16 -4.25
N ASP A 113 -7.14 17.99 -4.38
CA ASP A 113 -7.27 16.99 -3.31
C ASP A 113 -5.93 16.41 -2.81
N ASN A 114 -4.87 16.49 -3.62
CA ASN A 114 -3.49 16.09 -3.26
C ASN A 114 -2.73 17.17 -2.44
N VAL A 115 -3.41 18.10 -1.77
CA VAL A 115 -2.77 19.13 -0.93
C VAL A 115 -3.30 19.14 0.50
N PRO A 116 -4.62 19.12 0.75
CA PRO A 116 -5.15 19.10 2.10
C PRO A 116 -4.83 17.80 2.83
N GLY A 117 -4.39 17.90 4.08
CA GLY A 117 -4.27 16.73 4.95
C GLY A 117 -3.07 15.84 4.67
N VAL A 118 -3.29 14.52 4.72
CA VAL A 118 -2.24 13.51 4.57
C VAL A 118 -1.83 13.45 3.10
N GLN A 119 -0.54 13.64 2.84
CA GLN A 119 -0.01 13.58 1.47
C GLN A 119 -0.02 12.16 0.94
N THR A 120 -0.49 12.02 -0.29
CA THR A 120 -0.45 10.75 -1.04
C THR A 120 0.99 10.28 -1.21
N ILE A 121 1.24 8.97 -1.07
CA ILE A 121 2.56 8.35 -1.27
C ILE A 121 2.64 7.52 -2.55
N ALA A 122 1.49 7.02 -2.97
CA ALA A 122 1.27 6.31 -4.22
C ALA A 122 -0.18 6.50 -4.62
N PHE A 123 -0.47 6.39 -5.91
CA PHE A 123 -1.85 6.36 -6.41
C PHE A 123 -1.97 5.37 -7.56
N ASN A 124 -3.18 4.86 -7.78
CA ASN A 124 -3.51 3.91 -8.83
C ASN A 124 -4.70 4.44 -9.64
N LEU A 125 -4.41 5.06 -10.78
CA LEU A 125 -5.39 5.74 -11.61
C LEU A 125 -5.42 5.17 -13.03
N PRO A 126 -6.49 5.42 -13.82
CA PRO A 126 -7.73 6.08 -13.43
C PRO A 126 -8.68 5.16 -12.63
N ASN A 127 -9.68 5.77 -11.98
CA ASN A 127 -10.77 5.07 -11.29
C ASN A 127 -11.87 4.57 -12.23
N ASP A 128 -11.95 5.10 -13.46
CA ASP A 128 -12.94 4.71 -14.46
C ASP A 128 -12.73 3.27 -14.96
N GLU A 129 -13.67 2.38 -14.67
CA GLU A 129 -13.61 0.97 -15.05
C GLU A 129 -13.57 0.77 -16.56
N ALA A 130 -14.20 1.63 -17.37
CA ALA A 130 -14.14 1.49 -18.83
C ALA A 130 -12.71 1.70 -19.37
N VAL A 131 -11.94 2.59 -18.73
CA VAL A 131 -10.52 2.79 -19.08
C VAL A 131 -9.68 1.63 -18.53
N ARG A 132 -9.98 1.16 -17.33
CA ARG A 132 -9.27 0.03 -16.70
C ARG A 132 -9.46 -1.27 -17.47
N GLU A 133 -10.66 -1.54 -17.99
CA GLU A 133 -10.92 -2.67 -18.89
C GLU A 133 -10.12 -2.55 -20.20
N ALA A 134 -9.99 -1.34 -20.73
CA ALA A 134 -9.32 -1.12 -22.00
C ALA A 134 -7.78 -1.09 -21.91
N LYS A 135 -7.21 -0.61 -20.78
CA LYS A 135 -5.77 -0.34 -20.63
C LYS A 135 -5.17 -0.62 -19.24
N GLY A 136 -5.97 -1.10 -18.30
CA GLY A 136 -5.58 -1.21 -16.90
C GLY A 136 -5.48 0.15 -16.21
N ALA A 137 -4.78 0.16 -15.07
CA ALA A 137 -4.48 1.35 -14.28
C ALA A 137 -2.97 1.48 -14.12
N LYS A 138 -2.47 2.70 -13.98
CA LYS A 138 -1.06 3.01 -13.71
C LYS A 138 -0.90 3.29 -12.21
N LYS A 139 0.01 2.54 -11.59
CA LYS A 139 0.47 2.72 -10.22
C LYS A 139 1.65 3.69 -10.23
N VAL A 140 1.52 4.81 -9.53
CA VAL A 140 2.56 5.85 -9.46
C VAL A 140 3.03 6.00 -8.03
N LEU A 141 4.31 5.77 -7.80
CA LEU A 141 4.98 5.95 -6.51
C LEU A 141 5.61 7.35 -6.44
N LEU A 142 5.39 8.07 -5.34
CA LEU A 142 5.92 9.42 -5.09
C LEU A 142 7.14 9.31 -4.16
N ASN A 143 8.28 8.92 -4.72
CA ASN A 143 9.43 8.42 -3.95
C ASN A 143 10.06 9.48 -3.03
N ASN A 144 10.03 10.77 -3.42
CA ASN A 144 10.47 11.86 -2.55
C ASN A 144 9.49 12.16 -1.40
N VAL A 145 8.18 12.00 -1.64
CA VAL A 145 7.16 12.14 -0.59
C VAL A 145 7.28 10.99 0.42
N LEU A 146 7.45 9.76 -0.06
CA LEU A 146 7.81 8.59 0.74
C LEU A 146 9.09 8.82 1.55
N GLY A 147 10.15 9.29 0.89
CA GLY A 147 11.43 9.59 1.53
C GLY A 147 11.32 10.63 2.63
N ALA A 148 10.54 11.70 2.43
CA ALA A 148 10.29 12.71 3.44
C ALA A 148 9.51 12.16 4.64
N LYS A 149 8.47 11.34 4.40
CA LYS A 149 7.73 10.65 5.47
C LYS A 149 8.61 9.66 6.23
N PHE A 150 9.52 8.97 5.55
CA PHE A 150 10.50 8.13 6.22
C PHE A 150 11.38 8.94 7.17
N ASP A 151 12.02 10.00 6.67
CA ASP A 151 12.99 10.79 7.43
C ASP A 151 12.36 11.55 8.59
N LEU A 152 11.15 12.09 8.40
CA LEU A 152 10.51 12.98 9.38
C LEU A 152 9.57 12.24 10.34
N ILE A 153 9.11 11.03 10.00
CA ILE A 153 8.08 10.31 10.75
C ILE A 153 8.56 8.92 11.12
N LEU A 154 8.84 8.05 10.14
CA LEU A 154 9.07 6.63 10.41
C LEU A 154 10.39 6.38 11.15
N ALA A 155 11.49 6.97 10.69
CA ALA A 155 12.80 6.78 11.31
C ALA A 155 12.87 7.37 12.73
N PRO A 156 12.36 8.58 13.01
CA PRO A 156 12.25 9.08 14.39
C PRO A 156 11.35 8.21 15.27
N MET A 157 10.26 7.67 14.72
CA MET A 157 9.31 6.80 15.43
C MET A 157 9.93 5.48 15.87
N ALA A 158 10.90 4.95 15.12
CA ALA A 158 11.56 3.70 15.49
C ALA A 158 12.16 3.73 16.90
N LYS A 159 12.63 4.90 17.37
CA LYS A 159 13.20 5.08 18.72
C LYS A 159 12.17 5.00 19.84
N GLU A 160 10.89 5.15 19.52
CA GLU A 160 9.77 4.95 20.45
C GLU A 160 9.17 3.55 20.33
N VAL A 161 9.33 2.88 19.19
CA VAL A 161 8.76 1.56 18.91
C VAL A 161 9.70 0.43 19.32
N LEU A 162 10.95 0.48 18.86
CA LEU A 162 11.89 -0.63 18.94
C LEU A 162 12.98 -0.37 19.98
N VAL A 163 13.54 -1.45 20.53
CA VAL A 163 14.78 -1.39 21.32
C VAL A 163 15.91 -0.76 20.48
N PRO A 164 16.86 -0.02 21.09
CA PRO A 164 17.83 0.79 20.36
C PRO A 164 18.59 0.02 19.27
N GLU A 165 19.01 -1.21 19.55
CA GLU A 165 19.76 -2.02 18.58
C GLU A 165 18.97 -2.41 17.32
N GLN A 166 17.63 -2.38 17.38
CA GLN A 166 16.74 -2.66 16.25
C GLN A 166 16.20 -1.38 15.60
N ALA A 167 16.03 -0.31 16.38
CA ALA A 167 15.58 1.00 15.87
C ALA A 167 16.55 1.57 14.83
N ASP A 168 17.85 1.38 15.02
CA ASP A 168 18.89 1.85 14.08
C ASP A 168 19.00 1.01 12.80
N MET A 169 18.24 -0.10 12.69
CA MET A 169 18.25 -0.98 11.51
C MET A 169 17.35 -0.49 10.38
N LEU A 170 16.50 0.51 10.60
CA LEU A 170 15.53 0.96 9.59
C LEU A 170 16.23 1.46 8.32
N VAL A 171 15.71 1.06 7.15
CA VAL A 171 16.26 1.49 5.85
C VAL A 171 15.15 2.02 4.96
N LYS A 172 15.33 3.25 4.49
CA LYS A 172 14.37 4.01 3.67
C LYS A 172 13.79 3.23 2.49
N LYS A 173 14.64 2.52 1.75
CA LYS A 173 14.21 1.77 0.56
C LYS A 173 13.16 0.70 0.86
N TYR A 174 13.13 0.16 2.08
CA TYR A 174 12.12 -0.82 2.47
C TYR A 174 10.75 -0.21 2.72
N MET A 175 10.64 1.09 3.01
CA MET A 175 9.36 1.78 2.99
C MET A 175 8.83 1.90 1.55
N SER A 176 9.69 2.21 0.58
CA SER A 176 9.33 2.27 -0.84
C SER A 176 9.00 0.89 -1.40
N PHE A 177 9.78 -0.15 -1.07
CA PHE A 177 9.47 -1.53 -1.46
C PHE A 177 8.18 -2.01 -0.83
N GLU A 178 7.94 -1.77 0.46
CA GLU A 178 6.68 -2.18 1.09
C GLU A 178 5.48 -1.53 0.39
N THR A 179 5.57 -0.23 0.08
CA THR A 179 4.52 0.46 -0.68
C THR A 179 4.31 -0.17 -2.05
N LEU A 180 5.38 -0.49 -2.80
CA LEU A 180 5.26 -1.18 -4.07
C LEU A 180 4.59 -2.55 -3.92
N PHE A 181 5.08 -3.38 -3.00
CA PHE A 181 4.66 -4.76 -2.87
C PHE A 181 3.25 -4.88 -2.27
N HIS A 182 2.84 -3.90 -1.46
CA HIS A 182 1.45 -3.69 -1.07
C HIS A 182 0.56 -3.49 -2.31
N GLU A 183 0.92 -2.56 -3.19
CA GLU A 183 0.16 -2.27 -4.42
C GLU A 183 0.12 -3.47 -5.39
N LEU A 184 1.20 -4.22 -5.50
CA LEU A 184 1.23 -5.48 -6.24
C LEU A 184 0.29 -6.52 -5.61
N SER A 185 0.25 -6.58 -4.28
CA SER A 185 -0.55 -7.54 -3.53
C SER A 185 -2.06 -7.31 -3.61
N HIS A 186 -2.52 -6.09 -3.89
CA HIS A 186 -3.92 -5.87 -4.27
C HIS A 186 -4.35 -6.66 -5.50
N SER A 187 -3.42 -6.96 -6.41
CA SER A 187 -3.68 -7.70 -7.65
C SER A 187 -3.56 -9.22 -7.48
N MET A 188 -3.36 -9.70 -6.25
CA MET A 188 -3.11 -11.11 -5.92
C MET A 188 -4.13 -11.64 -4.91
N GLY A 189 -4.21 -12.97 -4.86
CA GLY A 189 -5.17 -13.70 -4.04
C GLY A 189 -6.61 -13.64 -4.55
N PRO A 190 -7.57 -14.11 -3.73
CA PRO A 190 -8.98 -14.19 -4.09
C PRO A 190 -9.58 -12.83 -4.50
N GLY A 191 -10.40 -12.84 -5.55
CA GLY A 191 -11.11 -11.66 -6.03
C GLY A 191 -12.55 -12.01 -6.40
N THR A 192 -12.71 -12.73 -7.50
CA THR A 192 -13.92 -13.51 -7.79
C THR A 192 -13.84 -14.84 -7.06
N ILE A 193 -14.91 -15.22 -6.38
CA ILE A 193 -14.99 -16.45 -5.58
C ILE A 193 -16.34 -17.13 -5.81
N THR A 194 -16.46 -18.38 -5.36
CA THR A 194 -17.74 -19.11 -5.34
C THR A 194 -18.14 -19.36 -3.89
N VAL A 195 -19.32 -18.88 -3.50
CA VAL A 195 -19.92 -19.12 -2.18
C VAL A 195 -21.25 -19.82 -2.39
N ASP A 196 -21.43 -21.00 -1.79
CA ASP A 196 -22.63 -21.83 -1.91
C ASP A 196 -23.09 -22.08 -3.36
N GLY A 197 -22.12 -22.27 -4.27
CA GLY A 197 -22.36 -22.53 -5.69
C GLY A 197 -22.70 -21.28 -6.52
N ARG A 198 -22.67 -20.08 -5.92
CA ARG A 198 -22.91 -18.81 -6.58
C ARG A 198 -21.60 -18.05 -6.78
N GLU A 199 -21.35 -17.61 -8.01
CA GLU A 199 -20.25 -16.70 -8.31
C GLU A 199 -20.53 -15.31 -7.70
N THR A 200 -19.50 -14.75 -7.05
CA THR A 200 -19.57 -13.49 -6.31
C THR A 200 -18.16 -12.90 -6.18
N THR A 201 -18.02 -11.78 -5.49
CA THR A 201 -16.71 -11.17 -5.19
C THR A 201 -16.45 -11.16 -3.68
N VAL A 202 -15.16 -11.19 -3.29
CA VAL A 202 -14.75 -11.02 -1.89
C VAL A 202 -15.36 -9.75 -1.28
N SER A 203 -15.35 -8.65 -2.02
CA SER A 203 -15.91 -7.37 -1.58
C SER A 203 -17.42 -7.44 -1.34
N SER A 204 -18.17 -8.15 -2.19
CA SER A 204 -19.62 -8.31 -2.04
C SER A 204 -19.99 -9.13 -0.81
N GLU A 205 -19.21 -10.18 -0.51
CA GLU A 205 -19.46 -11.03 0.64
C GLU A 205 -18.99 -10.39 1.96
N LEU A 206 -17.84 -9.69 1.97
CA LEU A 206 -17.29 -9.08 3.17
C LEU A 206 -17.84 -7.68 3.48
N LYS A 207 -18.49 -7.01 2.53
CA LYS A 207 -19.19 -5.73 2.72
C LYS A 207 -18.30 -4.68 3.39
N GLU A 208 -18.75 -4.06 4.48
CA GLU A 208 -18.02 -3.01 5.19
C GLU A 208 -16.72 -3.50 5.86
N LEU A 209 -16.52 -4.82 5.97
CA LEU A 209 -15.29 -5.40 6.49
C LEU A 209 -14.20 -5.51 5.42
N TYR A 210 -14.60 -5.44 4.14
CA TYR A 210 -13.71 -5.71 3.01
C TYR A 210 -12.46 -4.85 3.03
N SER A 211 -12.61 -3.51 3.10
CA SER A 211 -11.47 -2.60 2.98
C SER A 211 -10.41 -2.87 4.04
N LYS A 212 -10.80 -3.07 5.30
CA LYS A 212 -9.86 -3.35 6.39
C LYS A 212 -9.12 -4.68 6.20
N ILE A 213 -9.82 -5.71 5.73
CA ILE A 213 -9.24 -7.02 5.41
C ILE A 213 -8.29 -6.92 4.20
N GLU A 214 -8.70 -6.20 3.16
CA GLU A 214 -7.92 -6.06 1.93
C GLU A 214 -6.65 -5.23 2.12
N GLU A 215 -6.72 -4.12 2.87
CA GLU A 215 -5.53 -3.30 3.17
C GLU A 215 -4.50 -4.08 3.99
N GLY A 216 -4.94 -4.72 5.07
CA GLY A 216 -4.01 -5.53 5.86
C GLY A 216 -3.53 -6.77 5.11
N LYS A 217 -4.29 -7.30 4.13
CA LYS A 217 -3.83 -8.38 3.24
C LYS A 217 -2.70 -7.85 2.38
N ALA A 218 -2.92 -6.70 1.73
CA ALA A 218 -1.94 -6.08 0.86
C ALA A 218 -0.63 -5.77 1.61
N ASP A 219 -0.71 -5.26 2.84
CA ASP A 219 0.46 -5.09 3.71
C ASP A 219 1.18 -6.41 4.00
N VAL A 220 0.54 -7.37 4.66
CA VAL A 220 1.25 -8.59 5.09
C VAL A 220 1.71 -9.46 3.93
N MET A 221 0.93 -9.50 2.84
CA MET A 221 1.30 -10.17 1.60
C MET A 221 2.42 -9.40 0.88
N GLY A 222 2.47 -8.08 0.97
CA GLY A 222 3.58 -7.26 0.48
C GLY A 222 4.88 -7.65 1.16
N ALA A 223 4.86 -7.70 2.50
CA ALA A 223 5.99 -8.16 3.29
C ALA A 223 6.40 -9.61 2.99
N TYR A 224 5.42 -10.51 2.84
CA TYR A 224 5.65 -11.90 2.44
C TYR A 224 6.38 -12.01 1.09
N ASN A 225 5.96 -11.20 0.10
CA ASN A 225 6.56 -11.23 -1.23
C ASN A 225 7.93 -10.55 -1.28
N ILE A 226 8.20 -9.56 -0.43
CA ILE A 226 9.57 -9.04 -0.27
C ILE A 226 10.49 -10.14 0.24
N LEU A 227 10.07 -10.91 1.25
CA LEU A 227 10.84 -12.05 1.76
C LEU A 227 11.08 -13.09 0.66
N PHE A 228 10.03 -13.44 -0.10
CA PHE A 228 10.17 -14.33 -1.25
C PHE A 228 11.16 -13.80 -2.32
N MET A 229 11.15 -12.50 -2.61
CA MET A 229 12.12 -11.89 -3.52
C MET A 229 13.55 -11.89 -2.95
N MET A 230 13.71 -11.82 -1.62
CA MET A 230 15.01 -12.04 -0.99
C MET A 230 15.48 -13.49 -1.17
N GLU A 231 14.60 -14.47 -1.01
CA GLU A 231 14.91 -15.89 -1.21
C GLU A 231 15.29 -16.21 -2.67
N LYS A 232 14.62 -15.57 -3.64
CA LYS A 232 14.98 -15.67 -5.07
C LYS A 232 16.27 -14.94 -5.42
N GLY A 233 16.86 -14.16 -4.51
CA GLY A 233 18.07 -13.37 -4.76
C GLY A 233 17.83 -12.06 -5.53
N GLU A 234 16.57 -11.65 -5.71
CA GLU A 234 16.19 -10.39 -6.35
C GLU A 234 16.31 -9.19 -5.41
N LEU A 235 16.34 -9.46 -4.10
CA LEU A 235 16.64 -8.52 -3.02
C LEU A 235 17.70 -9.13 -2.08
N PRO A 236 18.52 -8.31 -1.40
CA PRO A 236 19.62 -8.82 -0.58
C PRO A 236 19.12 -9.47 0.72
N MET A 237 19.34 -10.78 0.87
CA MET A 237 19.00 -11.53 2.10
C MET A 237 19.73 -10.99 3.36
N SER A 238 20.92 -10.41 3.19
CA SER A 238 21.69 -9.80 4.29
C SER A 238 20.97 -8.65 4.98
N GLU A 239 19.97 -8.05 4.33
CA GLU A 239 19.22 -6.91 4.82
C GLU A 239 17.83 -7.30 5.39
N LYS A 240 17.50 -8.60 5.47
CA LYS A 240 16.20 -9.09 5.96
C LYS A 240 15.79 -8.50 7.31
N LYS A 241 16.72 -8.36 8.27
CA LYS A 241 16.44 -7.77 9.57
C LYS A 241 16.09 -6.28 9.49
N ALA A 242 16.77 -5.54 8.63
CA ALA A 242 16.49 -4.12 8.38
C ALA A 242 15.10 -3.93 7.75
N PHE A 243 14.75 -4.80 6.80
CA PHE A 243 13.40 -4.86 6.24
C PHE A 243 12.35 -5.11 7.32
N LEU A 244 12.49 -6.20 8.10
CA LEU A 244 11.52 -6.58 9.13
C LEU A 244 11.36 -5.51 10.21
N ALA A 245 12.44 -4.85 10.62
CA ALA A 245 12.38 -3.71 11.56
C ALA A 245 11.64 -2.49 10.97
N THR A 246 11.88 -2.21 9.68
CA THR A 246 11.20 -1.13 8.95
C THR A 246 9.71 -1.41 8.80
N TYR A 247 9.34 -2.62 8.37
CA TYR A 247 7.97 -3.09 8.24
C TYR A 247 7.22 -3.01 9.57
N PHE A 248 7.77 -3.59 10.65
CA PHE A 248 7.12 -3.58 11.95
C PHE A 248 6.91 -2.15 12.50
N THR A 249 7.89 -1.27 12.35
CA THR A 249 7.74 0.14 12.73
C THR A 249 6.67 0.83 11.87
N GLY A 250 6.55 0.43 10.59
CA GLY A 250 5.52 0.88 9.66
C GLY A 250 4.10 0.65 10.17
N LEU A 251 3.86 -0.46 10.87
CA LEU A 251 2.56 -0.74 11.51
C LEU A 251 2.17 0.37 12.48
N PHE A 252 3.09 0.87 13.29
CA PHE A 252 2.80 1.95 14.25
C PHE A 252 2.46 3.27 13.57
N ARG A 253 3.10 3.56 12.43
CA ARG A 253 2.76 4.72 11.61
C ARG A 253 1.31 4.64 11.11
N ALA A 254 0.89 3.48 10.61
CA ALA A 254 -0.49 3.26 10.14
C ALA A 254 -1.50 3.26 11.29
N MET A 255 -1.20 2.58 12.41
CA MET A 255 -2.08 2.52 13.59
C MET A 255 -2.36 3.90 14.21
N ARG A 256 -1.51 4.91 14.00
CA ARG A 256 -1.76 6.31 14.40
C ARG A 256 -2.96 6.94 13.70
N TRP A 257 -3.38 6.42 12.55
CA TRP A 257 -4.57 6.89 11.84
C TRP A 257 -5.88 6.40 12.50
N GLY A 258 -5.77 5.41 13.38
CA GLY A 258 -6.88 4.84 14.13
C GLY A 258 -7.33 3.49 13.58
N THR A 259 -7.80 2.62 14.46
CA THR A 259 -8.24 1.26 14.12
C THR A 259 -9.55 1.19 13.35
N ASP A 260 -10.30 2.30 13.31
CA ASP A 260 -11.57 2.41 12.59
C ASP A 260 -11.35 2.59 11.08
N GLU A 261 -10.25 3.24 10.69
CA GLU A 261 -9.80 3.39 9.31
C GLU A 261 -9.24 2.04 8.77
N ALA A 262 -9.32 1.82 7.45
CA ALA A 262 -9.00 0.54 6.82
C ALA A 262 -7.53 0.13 7.03
N HIS A 263 -6.58 1.00 6.71
CA HIS A 263 -5.15 0.71 6.85
C HIS A 263 -4.75 0.61 8.32
N GLY A 264 -5.20 1.53 9.18
CA GLY A 264 -4.91 1.50 10.61
C GLY A 264 -5.50 0.26 11.30
N GLY A 265 -6.70 -0.17 10.92
CA GLY A 265 -7.31 -1.41 11.37
C GLY A 265 -6.64 -2.67 10.81
N GLY A 266 -6.14 -2.60 9.57
CA GLY A 266 -5.33 -3.62 8.91
C GLY A 266 -4.00 -3.84 9.63
N ALA A 267 -3.27 -2.77 9.92
CA ALA A 267 -2.04 -2.79 10.69
C ALA A 267 -2.26 -3.27 12.13
N ALA A 268 -3.38 -2.92 12.75
CA ALA A 268 -3.72 -3.37 14.10
C ALA A 268 -3.92 -4.88 14.19
N TYR A 269 -4.58 -5.52 13.21
CA TYR A 269 -4.70 -6.98 13.25
C TYR A 269 -3.37 -7.69 13.00
N GLN A 270 -2.50 -7.11 12.17
CA GLN A 270 -1.15 -7.64 11.97
C GLN A 270 -0.37 -7.59 13.27
N TYR A 271 -0.37 -6.43 13.94
CA TYR A 271 0.25 -6.25 15.25
C TYR A 271 -0.21 -7.30 16.28
N THR A 272 -1.53 -7.45 16.45
CA THR A 272 -2.09 -8.38 17.45
C THR A 272 -1.78 -9.82 17.08
N PHE A 273 -1.89 -10.20 15.81
CA PHE A 273 -1.53 -11.54 15.37
C PHE A 273 -0.04 -11.84 15.60
N PHE A 274 0.85 -10.90 15.27
CA PHE A 274 2.29 -11.04 15.50
C PHE A 274 2.60 -11.17 17.00
N LYS A 275 1.88 -10.45 17.85
CA LYS A 275 1.98 -10.61 19.31
C LYS A 275 1.64 -12.03 19.74
N ASP A 276 0.52 -12.57 19.26
CA ASP A 276 0.05 -13.92 19.62
C ASP A 276 1.00 -15.02 19.12
N GLN A 277 1.67 -14.79 17.99
CA GLN A 277 2.74 -15.68 17.50
C GLN A 277 4.08 -15.50 18.23
N GLY A 278 4.17 -14.58 19.19
CA GLY A 278 5.40 -14.28 19.91
C GLY A 278 6.50 -13.67 19.03
N ALA A 279 6.12 -13.02 17.92
CA ALA A 279 7.04 -12.38 16.97
C ALA A 279 7.77 -11.16 17.54
N PHE A 280 7.31 -10.66 18.69
CA PHE A 280 7.98 -9.64 19.46
C PHE A 280 7.65 -9.78 20.94
N SER A 281 8.42 -9.09 21.77
CA SER A 281 8.23 -8.99 23.21
C SER A 281 8.29 -7.53 23.65
N TRP A 282 7.71 -7.23 24.81
CA TRP A 282 7.85 -5.94 25.46
C TRP A 282 9.05 -5.97 26.41
N ASP A 283 9.91 -4.97 26.31
CA ASP A 283 11.03 -4.76 27.22
C ASP A 283 10.63 -3.73 28.28
N ASP A 284 10.42 -4.18 29.52
CA ASP A 284 9.96 -3.32 30.63
C ASP A 284 10.99 -2.24 31.04
N ASN A 285 12.28 -2.44 30.76
CA ASN A 285 13.33 -1.49 31.14
C ASN A 285 13.36 -0.29 30.19
N THR A 286 13.29 -0.58 28.89
CA THR A 286 13.34 0.43 27.83
C THR A 286 11.95 0.94 27.44
N LYS A 287 10.89 0.21 27.81
CA LYS A 287 9.51 0.43 27.37
C LYS A 287 9.41 0.46 25.84
N ARG A 288 10.01 -0.55 25.21
CA ARG A 288 10.08 -0.73 23.76
C ARG A 288 9.75 -2.17 23.37
N PHE A 289 9.43 -2.38 22.11
CA PHE A 289 9.30 -3.72 21.54
C PHE A 289 10.66 -4.26 21.08
N LYS A 290 10.88 -5.55 21.31
CA LYS A 290 12.01 -6.31 20.77
C LYS A 290 11.49 -7.41 19.85
N LEU A 291 11.87 -7.32 18.58
CA LEU A 291 11.50 -8.30 17.55
C LEU A 291 12.27 -9.60 17.71
N ASP A 292 11.53 -10.70 17.55
CA ASP A 292 12.05 -12.03 17.25
C ASP A 292 11.91 -12.23 15.73
N PHE A 293 12.99 -11.98 14.99
CA PHE A 293 12.95 -11.90 13.52
C PHE A 293 12.48 -13.19 12.86
N ASP A 294 12.89 -14.36 13.37
CA ASP A 294 12.52 -15.66 12.79
C ASP A 294 11.03 -15.95 13.02
N LYS A 295 10.51 -15.61 14.21
CA LYS A 295 9.07 -15.73 14.48
C LYS A 295 8.25 -14.70 13.73
N LEU A 296 8.76 -13.49 13.53
CA LEU A 296 8.08 -12.46 12.73
C LEU A 296 7.94 -12.89 11.27
N GLU A 297 9.01 -13.41 10.67
CA GLU A 297 8.98 -13.98 9.31
C GLU A 297 7.94 -15.10 9.19
N LYS A 298 7.92 -16.05 10.14
CA LYS A 298 6.90 -17.09 10.17
C LYS A 298 5.49 -16.51 10.33
N ALA A 299 5.30 -15.55 11.23
CA ALA A 299 4.00 -14.96 11.50
C ALA A 299 3.46 -14.16 10.30
N ILE A 300 4.32 -13.52 9.51
CA ILE A 300 3.97 -12.90 8.23
C ILE A 300 3.40 -13.95 7.26
N SER A 301 4.07 -15.10 7.11
CA SER A 301 3.58 -16.20 6.28
C SER A 301 2.24 -16.76 6.77
N ASP A 302 2.13 -17.05 8.07
CA ASP A 302 0.93 -17.61 8.68
C ASP A 302 -0.27 -16.66 8.54
N LEU A 303 -0.05 -15.35 8.74
CA LEU A 303 -1.10 -14.34 8.60
C LEU A 303 -1.52 -14.14 7.14
N THR A 304 -0.56 -14.15 6.21
CA THR A 304 -0.86 -14.12 4.77
C THR A 304 -1.79 -15.27 4.39
N ALA A 305 -1.48 -16.51 4.83
CA ALA A 305 -2.33 -17.66 4.62
C ALA A 305 -3.74 -17.46 5.19
N LYS A 306 -3.81 -17.01 6.45
CA LYS A 306 -5.06 -16.82 7.18
C LYS A 306 -5.99 -15.83 6.48
N VAL A 307 -5.46 -14.68 6.05
CA VAL A 307 -6.25 -13.63 5.41
C VAL A 307 -6.68 -14.04 3.99
N VAL A 308 -5.80 -14.71 3.23
CA VAL A 308 -6.15 -15.25 1.90
C VAL A 308 -7.28 -16.28 2.01
N ILE A 309 -7.22 -17.21 2.96
CA ILE A 309 -8.29 -18.20 3.19
C ILE A 309 -9.59 -17.50 3.62
N LEU A 310 -9.50 -16.50 4.49
CA LEU A 310 -10.65 -15.73 4.96
C LEU A 310 -11.39 -15.05 3.80
N GLN A 311 -10.65 -14.40 2.89
CA GLN A 311 -11.21 -13.80 1.68
C GLN A 311 -11.76 -14.87 0.73
N GLY A 312 -11.01 -15.94 0.48
CA GLY A 312 -11.38 -17.00 -0.45
C GLY A 312 -12.65 -17.75 -0.06
N ASN A 313 -12.94 -17.85 1.24
CA ASN A 313 -14.19 -18.43 1.74
C ASN A 313 -15.38 -17.47 1.68
N GLY A 314 -15.17 -16.15 1.50
CA GLY A 314 -16.24 -15.16 1.51
C GLY A 314 -17.09 -15.15 2.78
N ASN A 315 -16.56 -15.61 3.92
CA ASN A 315 -17.33 -15.78 5.14
C ASN A 315 -17.32 -14.49 5.97
N TYR A 316 -18.39 -13.72 5.86
CA TYR A 316 -18.57 -12.45 6.59
C TYR A 316 -18.42 -12.61 8.12
N ASP A 317 -19.08 -13.60 8.74
CA ASP A 317 -19.07 -13.77 10.19
C ASP A 317 -17.68 -14.16 10.73
N ALA A 318 -16.95 -14.98 9.96
CA ALA A 318 -15.56 -15.30 10.26
C ALA A 318 -14.66 -14.07 10.13
N ALA A 319 -14.87 -13.24 9.10
CA ALA A 319 -14.11 -12.00 8.92
C ALA A 319 -14.40 -11.00 10.04
N LYS A 320 -15.66 -10.89 10.45
CA LYS A 320 -16.08 -10.05 11.55
C LYS A 320 -15.41 -10.49 12.86
N SER A 321 -15.44 -11.79 13.13
CA SER A 321 -14.84 -12.37 14.33
C SER A 321 -13.32 -12.18 14.34
N PHE A 322 -12.67 -12.34 13.18
CA PHE A 322 -11.24 -12.05 13.01
C PHE A 322 -10.91 -10.59 13.33
N LEU A 323 -11.65 -9.62 12.78
CA LEU A 323 -11.43 -8.20 13.07
C LEU A 323 -11.75 -7.85 14.53
N ASP A 324 -12.84 -8.38 15.08
CA ASP A 324 -13.23 -8.18 16.48
C ASP A 324 -12.15 -8.70 17.44
N GLU A 325 -11.42 -9.75 17.07
CA GLU A 325 -10.32 -10.31 17.86
C GLU A 325 -9.03 -9.50 17.66
N TYR A 326 -8.60 -9.34 16.42
CA TYR A 326 -7.24 -8.89 16.12
C TYR A 326 -7.10 -7.38 15.89
N SER A 327 -8.11 -6.63 15.44
CA SER A 327 -8.00 -5.17 15.20
C SER A 327 -8.09 -4.33 16.49
N LYS A 328 -7.51 -4.82 17.60
CA LYS A 328 -7.53 -4.18 18.93
C LYS A 328 -6.12 -3.90 19.42
N LEU A 329 -5.88 -2.67 19.84
CA LEU A 329 -4.59 -2.26 20.42
C LEU A 329 -4.57 -2.48 21.93
N ASP A 330 -3.51 -3.14 22.41
CA ASP A 330 -3.24 -3.32 23.83
C ASP A 330 -2.67 -2.04 24.49
N ALA A 331 -2.35 -2.12 25.77
CA ALA A 331 -1.81 -0.98 26.52
C ALA A 331 -0.43 -0.55 26.03
N HIS A 332 0.45 -1.48 25.63
CA HIS A 332 1.80 -1.16 25.17
C HIS A 332 1.78 -0.46 23.80
N ALA A 333 0.95 -0.95 22.86
CA ALA A 333 0.77 -0.29 21.58
C ALA A 333 0.23 1.14 21.74
N LYS A 334 -0.78 1.31 22.61
CA LYS A 334 -1.34 2.62 22.94
C LYS A 334 -0.32 3.55 23.61
N GLU A 335 0.52 3.04 24.52
CA GLU A 335 1.59 3.80 25.16
C GLU A 335 2.62 4.29 24.12
N VAL A 336 3.09 3.42 23.23
CA VAL A 336 4.02 3.80 22.16
C VAL A 336 3.40 4.82 21.20
N ILE A 337 2.16 4.60 20.75
CA ILE A 337 1.45 5.57 19.90
C ILE A 337 1.35 6.94 20.60
N ALA A 338 0.98 6.96 21.88
CA ALA A 338 0.92 8.19 22.66
C ALA A 338 2.28 8.88 22.78
N ASN A 339 3.36 8.11 22.97
CA ASN A 339 4.73 8.65 23.03
C ASN A 339 5.17 9.26 21.69
N THR A 340 4.62 8.81 20.56
CA THR A 340 4.90 9.38 19.24
C THR A 340 4.07 10.63 18.90
N ALA A 341 3.22 11.13 19.80
CA ALA A 341 2.37 12.29 19.54
C ALA A 341 3.13 13.59 19.26
N HIS A 342 4.38 13.68 19.71
CA HIS A 342 5.27 14.80 19.42
C HIS A 342 5.85 14.78 17.99
N LEU A 343 5.79 13.62 17.30
CA LEU A 343 6.20 13.48 15.92
C LEU A 343 5.10 13.97 14.98
N PRO A 344 5.43 14.55 13.81
CA PRO A 344 4.44 14.92 12.82
C PRO A 344 3.53 13.74 12.47
N THR A 345 2.22 14.00 12.35
CA THR A 345 1.27 13.02 11.81
C THR A 345 1.53 12.79 10.33
N ASP A 346 1.87 13.87 9.62
CA ASP A 346 2.27 13.83 8.22
C ASP A 346 3.19 14.99 7.84
N ILE A 347 3.46 15.17 6.54
CA ILE A 347 4.30 16.26 6.02
C ILE A 347 3.45 17.36 5.41
N ALA A 348 3.93 18.60 5.47
CA ALA A 348 3.39 19.73 4.71
C ALA A 348 4.40 20.12 3.63
N PRO A 349 4.19 19.77 2.35
CA PRO A 349 5.14 20.08 1.30
C PRO A 349 5.29 21.58 1.10
N ILE A 350 6.54 22.04 1.01
CA ILE A 350 6.88 23.40 0.57
C ILE A 350 7.47 23.24 -0.82
N TYR A 351 6.65 23.46 -1.85
CA TYR A 351 7.10 23.40 -3.23
C TYR A 351 7.92 24.66 -3.57
N PRO A 352 9.06 24.53 -4.25
CA PRO A 352 9.86 25.69 -4.61
C PRO A 352 9.17 26.49 -5.72
N ASP A 353 9.28 27.82 -5.67
CA ASP A 353 8.72 28.71 -6.71
C ASP A 353 9.38 28.49 -8.09
N LYS A 354 10.56 27.86 -8.13
CA LYS A 354 11.35 27.54 -9.33
C LYS A 354 12.08 26.22 -9.14
N LEU A 355 12.26 25.46 -10.24
CA LEU A 355 12.94 24.17 -10.28
C LEU A 355 14.42 24.26 -10.62
#